data_AF-A0AAD9PN64-F1
#
_entry.id   AF-A0AAD9PN64-F1
#
_cell.length_a   1.000
_cell.length_b   1.000
_cell.length_c   1.000
_cell.angle_alpha   90.00
_cell.angle_beta   90.00
_cell.angle_gamma   90.00
#
_symmetry.space_group_name_H-M   'P 1'
#
loop_
_entity.id
_entity.type
_entity.pdbx_description
1 polymer ?
#
loop_
_entity_poly.entity_id
_entity_poly.type
_entity_poly.pdbx_seq_one_letter_code
_entity_poly.pdbx_strand_id
1 'polypeptide(L)'
;MLQVGLIVVMNQIGSLVPCSRATLPIFHQILCRVGASDIQLRGVSTFLAEMVEAAAILKTANARSLAIIDELGRGTSTHNGFGIAYAIMVELITRARCFTLCATHFKEMAALTKYPGVVTRHFTAQRVESGKLVFLYKVQDGVCEHSYAINVAEIAKMPPPVIESARNKLLELQSAKFRSGPLVQALHDATSFAHFTASLAPLLETA
;
A
#
# COMPACT_ATOMS: atom_id res chain seq x y z
N MET A 1 0.66 -4.23 11.24
CA MET A 1 1.08 -5.44 10.51
C MET A 1 2.13 -6.25 11.26
N LEU A 2 3.22 -5.63 11.75
CA LEU A 2 4.26 -6.33 12.54
C LEU A 2 3.73 -7.14 13.73
N GLN A 3 2.68 -6.65 14.41
CA GLN A 3 1.99 -7.40 15.47
C GLN A 3 1.56 -8.81 15.02
N VAL A 4 1.05 -8.96 13.79
CA VAL A 4 0.61 -10.27 13.27
C VAL A 4 1.81 -11.19 13.05
N GLY A 5 2.90 -10.67 12.49
CA GLY A 5 4.14 -11.43 12.32
C GLY A 5 4.70 -11.94 13.65
N LEU A 6 4.73 -11.08 14.68
CA LEU A 6 5.16 -11.46 16.03
C LEU A 6 4.24 -12.52 16.65
N ILE A 7 2.93 -12.36 16.55
CA ILE A 7 1.95 -13.34 17.05
C ILE A 7 2.17 -14.71 16.41
N VAL A 8 2.45 -14.77 15.10
CA VAL A 8 2.74 -16.03 14.41
C VAL A 8 4.01 -16.69 14.95
N VAL A 9 5.09 -15.93 15.13
CA VAL A 9 6.34 -16.45 15.70
C VAL A 9 6.10 -16.98 17.11
N MET A 10 5.47 -16.17 17.98
CA MET A 10 5.16 -16.56 19.36
C MET A 10 4.34 -17.85 19.43
N ASN A 11 3.31 -17.98 18.59
CA ASN A 11 2.50 -19.20 18.50
C ASN A 11 3.34 -20.42 18.09
N GLN A 12 4.21 -20.28 17.08
CA GLN A 12 5.01 -21.40 16.56
C GLN A 12 6.19 -21.80 17.46
N ILE A 13 6.64 -20.95 18.38
CA ILE A 13 7.60 -21.31 19.43
C ILE A 13 6.93 -21.89 20.69
N GLY A 14 5.59 -22.01 20.69
CA GLY A 14 4.81 -22.52 21.83
C GLY A 14 4.57 -21.50 22.95
N SER A 15 4.70 -20.21 22.68
CA SER A 15 4.44 -19.13 23.64
C SER A 15 2.98 -18.68 23.62
N LEU A 16 2.51 -18.13 24.75
CA LEU A 16 1.24 -17.41 24.80
C LEU A 16 1.30 -16.16 23.91
N VAL A 17 0.20 -15.86 23.22
CA VAL A 17 0.11 -14.73 22.29
C VAL A 17 -0.72 -13.58 22.88
N PRO A 18 -0.37 -12.31 22.61
CA PRO A 18 -1.07 -11.15 23.17
C PRO A 18 -2.40 -10.87 22.45
N CYS A 19 -3.40 -11.73 22.69
CA CYS A 19 -4.75 -11.57 22.17
C CYS A 19 -5.76 -12.34 23.03
N SER A 20 -7.04 -12.00 22.93
CA SER A 20 -8.11 -12.73 23.64
C SER A 20 -8.30 -14.15 23.09
N ARG A 21 -8.09 -14.36 21.78
CA ARG A 21 -8.13 -15.66 21.10
C ARG A 21 -7.38 -15.57 19.78
N ALA A 22 -6.61 -16.61 19.44
CA ALA A 22 -5.99 -16.77 18.12
C ALA A 22 -6.22 -18.18 17.57
N THR A 23 -6.43 -18.27 16.25
CA THR A 23 -6.39 -19.52 15.50
C THR A 23 -5.58 -19.25 14.25
N LEU A 24 -4.41 -19.87 14.16
CA LEU A 24 -3.41 -19.55 13.16
C LEU A 24 -2.99 -20.83 12.44
N PRO A 25 -2.78 -20.79 11.11
CA PRO A 25 -2.14 -21.90 10.42
C PRO A 25 -0.64 -21.96 10.77
N ILE A 26 -0.01 -23.10 10.48
CA ILE A 26 1.45 -23.23 10.59
C ILE A 26 2.07 -22.68 9.31
N PHE A 27 2.71 -21.51 9.44
CA PHE A 27 3.46 -20.88 8.38
C PHE A 27 4.88 -21.45 8.33
N HIS A 28 5.35 -21.77 7.12
CA HIS A 28 6.73 -22.23 6.91
C HIS A 28 7.74 -21.08 6.93
N GLN A 29 7.29 -19.88 6.58
CA GLN A 29 8.14 -18.70 6.50
C GLN A 29 7.31 -17.42 6.60
N ILE A 30 7.95 -16.39 7.12
CA ILE A 30 7.43 -15.02 7.14
C ILE A 30 8.34 -14.19 6.23
N LEU A 31 7.76 -13.64 5.17
CA LEU A 31 8.43 -12.85 4.15
C LEU A 31 8.06 -11.39 4.38
N CYS A 32 9.04 -10.54 4.70
CA CYS A 32 8.78 -9.16 5.06
C CYS A 32 9.51 -8.20 4.13
N ARG A 33 8.75 -7.29 3.52
CA ARG A 33 9.24 -5.97 3.12
C ARG A 33 8.59 -4.98 4.07
N VAL A 34 9.31 -4.57 5.09
CA VAL A 34 8.88 -3.49 6.00
C VAL A 34 9.92 -2.38 5.91
N GLY A 35 9.47 -1.13 5.80
CA GLY A 35 10.37 0.00 5.58
C GLY A 35 11.32 0.18 6.75
N ALA A 36 12.57 -0.25 6.58
CA ALA A 36 13.66 0.14 7.44
C ALA A 36 14.39 1.30 6.78
N SER A 37 14.74 2.30 7.59
CA SER A 37 15.59 3.44 7.24
C SER A 37 16.74 2.99 6.34
N ASP A 38 16.92 3.74 5.25
CA ASP A 38 17.75 3.41 4.11
C ASP A 38 19.04 2.65 4.48
N ILE A 39 19.29 1.55 3.77
CA ILE A 39 20.67 1.07 3.54
C ILE A 39 21.33 2.07 2.56
N GLN A 40 21.43 3.34 2.96
CA GLN A 40 22.18 4.37 2.22
C GLN A 40 23.67 4.01 2.14
N LEU A 41 24.14 3.16 3.07
CA LEU A 41 25.54 2.77 3.24
C LEU A 41 26.07 1.76 2.21
N ARG A 42 25.27 1.27 1.25
CA ARG A 42 25.73 0.27 0.24
C ARG A 42 25.78 0.74 -1.21
N GLY A 43 25.55 2.02 -1.50
CA GLY A 43 25.67 2.55 -2.87
C GLY A 43 24.61 2.04 -3.86
N VAL A 44 23.50 1.48 -3.35
CA VAL A 44 22.36 1.02 -4.14
C VAL A 44 21.20 1.98 -3.89
N SER A 45 20.43 2.33 -4.93
CA SER A 45 19.24 3.18 -4.74
C SER A 45 18.21 2.47 -3.87
N THR A 46 17.49 3.23 -3.03
CA THR A 46 16.42 2.69 -2.16
C THR A 46 15.41 1.89 -2.97
N PHE A 47 15.06 2.36 -4.17
CA PHE A 47 14.13 1.65 -5.05
C PHE A 47 14.70 0.31 -5.55
N LEU A 48 15.98 0.24 -5.94
CA LEU A 48 16.57 -1.03 -6.36
C LEU A 48 16.64 -2.03 -5.19
N ALA A 49 16.95 -1.57 -3.98
CA ALA A 49 16.89 -2.41 -2.79
C ALA A 49 15.47 -2.99 -2.56
N GLU A 50 14.44 -2.14 -2.67
CA GLU A 50 13.04 -2.58 -2.60
C GLU A 50 12.70 -3.63 -3.67
N MET A 51 13.19 -3.46 -4.90
CA MET A 51 12.94 -4.42 -5.98
C MET A 51 13.65 -5.74 -5.77
N VAL A 52 14.87 -5.74 -5.23
CA VAL A 52 15.61 -6.97 -4.89
C VAL A 52 14.90 -7.74 -3.77
N GLU A 53 14.42 -7.04 -2.74
CA GLU A 53 13.63 -7.64 -1.67
C GLU A 53 12.32 -8.23 -2.21
N ALA A 54 11.59 -7.48 -3.03
CA ALA A 54 10.35 -7.95 -3.65
C ALA A 54 10.59 -9.19 -4.54
N ALA A 55 11.68 -9.19 -5.33
CA ALA A 55 12.05 -10.34 -6.15
C ALA A 55 12.36 -11.58 -5.29
N ALA A 56 13.05 -11.41 -4.15
CA ALA A 56 13.33 -12.50 -3.22
C ALA A 56 12.05 -13.06 -2.58
N ILE A 57 11.12 -12.17 -2.19
CA ILE A 57 9.79 -12.56 -1.69
C ILE A 57 9.06 -13.37 -2.75
N LEU A 58 8.94 -12.86 -3.98
CA LEU A 58 8.25 -13.55 -5.06
C LEU A 58 8.87 -14.92 -5.36
N LYS A 59 10.21 -15.01 -5.42
CA LYS A 59 10.91 -16.28 -5.68
C LYS A 59 10.59 -17.36 -4.64
N THR A 60 10.38 -16.97 -3.38
CA THR A 60 10.30 -17.90 -2.25
C THR A 60 8.86 -18.14 -1.78
N ALA A 61 7.96 -17.18 -2.01
CA ALA A 61 6.57 -17.23 -1.57
C ALA A 61 5.81 -18.44 -2.14
N ASN A 62 5.06 -19.10 -1.26
CA ASN A 62 4.17 -20.21 -1.55
C ASN A 62 2.94 -20.18 -0.63
N ALA A 63 1.99 -21.07 -0.84
CA ALA A 63 0.70 -21.07 -0.13
C ALA A 63 0.81 -21.20 1.41
N ARG A 64 1.97 -21.63 1.94
CA ARG A 64 2.25 -21.77 3.38
C ARG A 64 3.09 -20.61 3.93
N SER A 65 3.19 -19.52 3.20
CA SER A 65 3.95 -18.33 3.57
C SER A 65 3.02 -17.23 4.12
N LEU A 66 3.53 -16.43 5.04
CA LEU A 66 2.95 -15.14 5.42
C LEU A 66 3.81 -14.02 4.80
N ALA A 67 3.25 -13.23 3.90
CA ALA A 67 3.89 -12.05 3.34
C ALA A 67 3.40 -10.79 4.06
N ILE A 68 4.32 -9.92 4.49
CA ILE A 68 4.06 -8.60 5.07
C ILE A 68 4.77 -7.57 4.21
N ILE A 69 3.99 -6.73 3.53
CA ILE A 69 4.48 -5.73 2.58
C ILE A 69 4.03 -4.35 3.08
N ASP A 70 4.96 -3.41 3.14
CA ASP A 70 4.73 -2.06 3.62
C ASP A 70 5.23 -1.04 2.59
N GLU A 71 4.33 -0.23 2.06
CA GLU A 71 4.60 0.92 1.17
C GLU A 71 5.51 0.61 -0.03
N LEU A 72 5.28 -0.54 -0.68
CA LEU A 72 5.98 -0.94 -1.89
C LEU A 72 5.73 0.05 -3.04
N GLY A 73 6.79 0.46 -3.74
CA GLY A 73 6.68 1.33 -4.92
C GLY A 73 6.76 2.83 -4.62
N ARG A 74 7.11 3.23 -3.39
CA ARG A 74 7.26 4.64 -3.00
C ARG A 74 8.52 5.31 -3.57
N GLY A 75 9.57 4.54 -3.89
CA GLY A 75 10.87 5.07 -4.33
C GLY A 75 10.97 5.55 -5.79
N THR A 76 9.86 5.66 -6.52
CA THR A 76 9.84 5.99 -7.96
C THR A 76 8.64 6.86 -8.33
N SER A 77 8.42 7.13 -9.63
CA SER A 77 7.25 7.88 -10.10
C SER A 77 5.94 7.18 -9.68
N THR A 78 4.91 7.96 -9.36
CA THR A 78 3.66 7.42 -8.80
C THR A 78 3.03 6.34 -9.69
N HIS A 79 3.03 6.53 -11.01
CA HIS A 79 2.44 5.57 -11.95
C HIS A 79 3.28 4.29 -12.09
N ASN A 80 4.61 4.41 -12.18
CA ASN A 80 5.48 3.24 -12.27
C ASN A 80 5.48 2.46 -10.95
N GLY A 81 5.51 3.17 -9.82
CA GLY A 81 5.44 2.60 -8.48
C GLY A 81 4.16 1.81 -8.28
N PHE A 82 3.01 2.38 -8.65
CA PHE A 82 1.72 1.69 -8.61
C PHE A 82 1.71 0.46 -9.53
N GLY A 83 2.11 0.59 -10.79
CA GLY A 83 2.07 -0.52 -11.75
C GLY A 83 2.90 -1.72 -11.30
N ILE A 84 4.10 -1.47 -10.78
CA ILE A 84 4.98 -2.51 -10.25
C ILE A 84 4.38 -3.13 -8.97
N ALA A 85 3.94 -2.31 -8.02
CA ALA A 85 3.33 -2.80 -6.78
C ALA A 85 2.09 -3.65 -7.06
N TYR A 86 1.24 -3.22 -7.99
CA TYR A 86 0.04 -3.95 -8.42
C TYR A 86 0.41 -5.32 -9.01
N ALA A 87 1.38 -5.36 -9.94
CA ALA A 87 1.83 -6.61 -10.54
C ALA A 87 2.39 -7.61 -9.50
N ILE A 88 3.20 -7.11 -8.55
CA ILE A 88 3.75 -7.93 -7.46
C ILE A 88 2.63 -8.50 -6.58
N MET A 89 1.62 -7.68 -6.24
CA MET A 89 0.48 -8.13 -5.45
C MET A 89 -0.34 -9.19 -6.20
N VAL A 90 -0.60 -9.00 -7.51
CA VAL A 90 -1.28 -10.00 -8.34
C VAL A 90 -0.53 -11.33 -8.34
N GLU A 91 0.79 -11.30 -8.43
CA GLU A 91 1.63 -12.50 -8.41
C GLU A 91 1.56 -13.24 -7.06
N LEU A 92 1.55 -12.50 -5.94
CA LEU A 92 1.36 -13.06 -4.60
C LEU A 92 -0.02 -13.69 -4.42
N ILE A 93 -1.06 -13.06 -4.97
CA ILE A 93 -2.44 -13.53 -4.89
C ILE A 93 -2.65 -14.77 -5.75
N THR A 94 -2.19 -14.75 -7.00
CA THR A 94 -2.59 -15.74 -8.02
C THR A 94 -1.65 -16.94 -8.09
N ARG A 95 -0.33 -16.72 -8.11
CA ARG A 95 0.69 -17.78 -8.18
C ARG A 95 1.05 -18.27 -6.79
N ALA A 96 1.49 -17.39 -5.89
CA ALA A 96 1.95 -17.81 -4.58
C ALA A 96 0.80 -18.24 -3.66
N ARG A 97 -0.37 -17.62 -3.80
CA ARG A 97 -1.60 -17.87 -3.02
C ARG A 97 -1.34 -17.87 -1.51
N CYS A 98 -0.47 -16.95 -1.09
CA CYS A 98 0.01 -16.87 0.29
C CYS A 98 -0.80 -15.84 1.09
N PHE A 99 -0.85 -15.99 2.41
CA PHE A 99 -1.46 -14.98 3.28
C PHE A 99 -0.63 -13.71 3.17
N THR A 100 -1.25 -12.61 2.72
CA THR A 100 -0.54 -11.35 2.48
C THR A 100 -1.21 -10.22 3.23
N LEU A 101 -0.42 -9.49 4.02
CA LEU A 101 -0.77 -8.19 4.58
C LEU A 101 -0.01 -7.11 3.83
N CYS A 102 -0.73 -6.19 3.21
CA CYS A 102 -0.13 -5.09 2.45
C CYS A 102 -0.66 -3.75 2.97
N ALA A 103 0.23 -2.86 3.40
CA ALA A 103 -0.09 -1.44 3.59
C ALA A 103 0.41 -0.65 2.40
N THR A 104 -0.42 0.27 1.93
CA THR A 104 -0.11 1.11 0.77
C THR A 104 -0.86 2.43 0.84
N HIS A 105 -0.24 3.48 0.31
CA HIS A 105 -0.87 4.75 0.00
C HIS A 105 -1.62 4.77 -1.36
N PHE A 106 -1.47 3.73 -2.20
CA PHE A 106 -2.17 3.64 -3.49
C PHE A 106 -3.62 3.21 -3.29
N LYS A 107 -4.56 4.14 -3.46
CA LYS A 107 -6.00 3.85 -3.35
C LYS A 107 -6.49 2.94 -4.46
N GLU A 108 -5.86 3.05 -5.63
CA GLU A 108 -6.09 2.27 -6.82
C GLU A 108 -5.85 0.76 -6.58
N MET A 109 -5.07 0.41 -5.55
CA MET A 109 -4.86 -0.98 -5.13
C MET A 109 -6.17 -1.69 -4.70
N ALA A 110 -7.22 -0.92 -4.36
CA ALA A 110 -8.55 -1.45 -4.09
C ALA A 110 -9.14 -2.24 -5.26
N ALA A 111 -8.67 -2.00 -6.51
CA ALA A 111 -9.07 -2.79 -7.68
C ALA A 111 -8.74 -4.29 -7.56
N LEU A 112 -7.80 -4.68 -6.68
CA LEU A 112 -7.49 -6.08 -6.41
C LEU A 112 -8.60 -6.85 -5.68
N THR A 113 -9.61 -6.17 -5.14
CA THR A 113 -10.79 -6.83 -4.53
C THR A 113 -11.57 -7.69 -5.50
N LYS A 114 -11.33 -7.57 -6.81
CA LYS A 114 -11.84 -8.49 -7.83
C LYS A 114 -11.32 -9.92 -7.69
N TYR A 115 -10.18 -10.12 -7.02
CA TYR A 115 -9.63 -11.45 -6.78
C TYR A 115 -10.26 -12.08 -5.51
N PRO A 116 -10.69 -13.34 -5.56
CA PRO A 116 -11.26 -14.02 -4.39
C PRO A 116 -10.32 -14.00 -3.18
N GLY A 117 -10.86 -13.66 -2.01
CA GLY A 117 -10.11 -13.62 -0.75
C GLY A 117 -9.35 -12.31 -0.49
N VAL A 118 -9.35 -11.36 -1.43
CA VAL A 118 -8.78 -10.03 -1.21
C VAL A 118 -9.79 -9.13 -0.51
N VAL A 119 -9.39 -8.53 0.61
CA VAL A 119 -10.22 -7.59 1.36
C VAL A 119 -9.44 -6.31 1.65
N THR A 120 -10.12 -5.17 1.64
CA THR A 120 -9.54 -3.88 1.98
C THR A 120 -9.90 -3.49 3.41
N ARG A 121 -8.92 -2.91 4.11
CA ARG A 121 -9.05 -2.40 5.47
C ARG A 121 -8.31 -1.09 5.60
N HIS A 122 -8.75 -0.22 6.49
CA HIS A 122 -8.08 1.05 6.79
C HIS A 122 -8.13 1.37 8.28
N PHE A 123 -7.24 2.26 8.74
CA PHE A 123 -7.28 2.82 10.08
C PHE A 123 -8.22 4.02 10.14
N THR A 124 -9.03 4.08 11.19
CA THR A 124 -10.00 5.15 11.39
C THR A 124 -9.39 6.39 12.04
N ALA A 125 -9.94 7.53 11.65
CA ALA A 125 -9.69 8.82 12.26
C ALA A 125 -11.03 9.55 12.44
N GLN A 126 -11.14 10.35 13.50
CA GLN A 126 -12.34 11.11 13.82
C GLN A 126 -11.98 12.58 14.01
N ARG A 127 -12.85 13.48 13.56
CA ARG A 127 -12.77 14.90 13.91
C ARG A 127 -13.50 15.13 15.23
N VAL A 128 -12.80 15.73 16.19
CA VAL A 128 -13.41 16.21 17.44
C VAL A 128 -14.05 17.59 17.23
N GLU A 129 -14.92 18.02 18.15
CA GLU A 129 -15.66 19.29 18.07
C GLU A 129 -14.75 20.52 17.86
N SER A 130 -13.51 20.47 18.35
CA SER A 130 -12.51 21.52 18.14
C SER A 130 -11.95 21.58 16.70
N GLY A 131 -12.49 20.80 15.77
CA GLY A 131 -12.02 20.68 14.38
C GLY A 131 -10.73 19.86 14.20
N LYS A 132 -10.12 19.36 15.28
CA LYS A 132 -8.87 18.60 15.25
C LYS A 132 -9.14 17.14 14.85
N LEU A 133 -8.24 16.55 14.08
CA LEU A 133 -8.28 15.13 13.74
C LEU A 133 -7.59 14.29 14.82
N VAL A 134 -8.23 13.20 15.25
CA VAL A 134 -7.69 12.21 16.19
C VAL A 134 -7.65 10.85 15.51
N PHE A 135 -6.50 10.19 15.55
CA PHE A 135 -6.35 8.82 15.05
C PHE A 135 -6.82 7.82 16.11
N LEU A 136 -7.79 6.98 15.77
CA LEU A 136 -8.38 6.02 16.72
C LEU A 136 -7.63 4.69 16.74
N TYR A 137 -6.69 4.48 15.81
CA TYR A 137 -5.93 3.23 15.61
C TYR A 137 -6.80 1.97 15.49
N LYS A 138 -8.09 2.14 15.19
CA LYS A 138 -9.04 1.05 14.98
C LYS A 138 -9.13 0.74 13.50
N VAL A 139 -8.94 -0.54 13.16
CA VAL A 139 -9.06 -1.06 11.79
C VAL A 139 -10.54 -1.23 11.44
N GLN A 140 -10.94 -0.78 10.25
CA GLN A 140 -12.28 -0.93 9.69
C GLN A 140 -12.24 -1.44 8.25
N ASP A 141 -13.36 -1.97 7.79
CA ASP A 141 -13.58 -2.47 6.44
C ASP A 141 -13.59 -1.34 5.41
N GLY A 142 -13.12 -1.63 4.19
CA GLY A 142 -13.12 -0.70 3.08
C GLY A 142 -11.83 0.10 2.92
N VAL A 143 -11.90 1.11 2.05
CA VAL A 143 -10.78 1.96 1.63
C VAL A 143 -10.91 3.32 2.30
N CYS A 144 -9.78 3.93 2.67
CA CYS A 144 -9.78 5.28 3.21
C CYS A 144 -10.12 6.32 2.14
N GLU A 145 -11.25 7.01 2.28
CA GLU A 145 -11.70 8.03 1.30
C GLU A 145 -10.85 9.29 1.32
N HIS A 146 -10.35 9.68 2.50
CA HIS A 146 -9.61 10.93 2.69
C HIS A 146 -8.11 10.68 2.90
N SER A 147 -7.27 11.60 2.42
CA SER A 147 -5.86 11.67 2.82
C SER A 147 -5.75 12.64 4.00
N TYR A 148 -5.06 12.21 5.06
CA TYR A 148 -4.89 13.00 6.28
C TYR A 148 -3.52 13.68 6.36
N ALA A 149 -2.76 13.75 5.26
CA ALA A 149 -1.39 14.29 5.27
C ALA A 149 -1.31 15.73 5.78
N ILE A 150 -2.24 16.60 5.36
CA ILE A 150 -2.30 18.00 5.87
C ILE A 150 -2.66 18.01 7.35
N ASN A 151 -3.59 17.17 7.80
CA ASN A 151 -3.95 17.06 9.21
C ASN A 151 -2.79 16.56 10.08
N VAL A 152 -1.99 15.62 9.57
CA VAL A 152 -0.75 15.18 10.24
C VAL A 152 0.23 16.35 10.37
N ALA A 153 0.37 17.19 9.34
CA ALA A 153 1.23 18.37 9.40
C ALA A 153 0.73 19.41 10.43
N GLU A 154 -0.58 19.58 10.60
CA GLU A 154 -1.17 20.41 11.67
C GLU A 154 -0.86 19.86 13.07
N ILE A 155 -1.00 18.54 13.25
CA ILE A 155 -0.66 17.86 14.51
C ILE A 155 0.84 18.02 14.82
N ALA A 156 1.69 17.95 13.80
CA ALA A 156 3.13 18.21 13.89
C ALA A 156 3.49 19.70 14.12
N LYS A 157 2.49 20.59 14.24
CA LYS A 157 2.66 22.03 14.47
C LYS A 157 3.49 22.73 13.39
N MET A 158 3.34 22.31 12.12
CA MET A 158 3.91 23.05 11.00
C MET A 158 3.38 24.50 10.97
N PRO A 159 4.18 25.48 10.50
CA PRO A 159 3.76 26.87 10.47
C PRO A 159 2.46 27.06 9.68
N PRO A 160 1.48 27.86 10.17
CA PRO A 160 0.21 28.07 9.48
C PRO A 160 0.35 28.47 8.00
N PRO A 161 1.29 29.37 7.61
CA PRO A 161 1.46 29.72 6.20
C PRO A 161 1.84 28.54 5.30
N VAL A 162 2.57 27.55 5.83
CA VAL A 162 2.95 26.34 5.09
C VAL A 162 1.73 25.43 4.88
N ILE A 163 0.91 25.27 5.92
CA ILE A 163 -0.34 24.48 5.86
C ILE A 163 -1.31 25.10 4.85
N GLU A 164 -1.48 26.42 4.88
CA GLU A 164 -2.34 27.13 3.92
C GLU A 164 -1.86 26.99 2.49
N SER A 165 -0.55 27.16 2.26
CA SER A 165 0.05 26.96 0.94
C SER A 165 -0.15 25.53 0.43
N ALA A 166 0.04 24.53 1.29
CA ALA A 166 -0.18 23.13 0.94
C ALA A 166 -1.66 22.83 0.58
N ARG A 167 -2.62 23.43 1.31
CA ARG A 167 -4.06 23.33 0.99
C ARG A 167 -4.38 23.93 -0.37
N ASN A 168 -3.87 25.13 -0.65
CA ASN A 168 -4.10 25.81 -1.93
C ASN A 168 -3.54 24.97 -3.09
N LYS A 169 -2.33 24.42 -2.94
CA LYS A 169 -1.75 23.56 -3.97
C LYS A 169 -2.54 22.26 -4.19
N LEU A 170 -3.08 21.67 -3.12
CA LEU A 170 -3.92 20.48 -3.22
C LEU A 170 -5.20 20.78 -4.02
N LEU A 171 -5.87 21.90 -3.75
CA LEU A 171 -7.06 22.33 -4.49
C LEU A 171 -6.75 22.56 -5.97
N GLU A 172 -5.64 23.20 -6.28
CA GLU A 172 -5.16 23.40 -7.66
C GLU A 172 -4.99 22.04 -8.37
N LEU A 173 -4.28 21.09 -7.76
CA LEU A 173 -4.05 19.75 -8.34
C LEU A 173 -5.33 18.94 -8.50
N GLN A 174 -6.30 19.07 -7.58
CA GLN A 174 -7.61 18.42 -7.70
C GLN A 174 -8.42 19.01 -8.86
N SER A 175 -8.39 20.33 -9.03
CA SER A 175 -9.05 21.01 -10.15
C SER A 175 -8.42 20.63 -11.50
N ALA A 176 -7.10 20.44 -11.55
CA ALA A 176 -6.37 19.99 -12.73
C ALA A 176 -6.66 18.52 -13.06
N LYS A 177 -6.79 17.64 -12.06
CA LYS A 177 -7.19 16.24 -12.27
C LYS A 177 -8.63 16.09 -12.81
N PHE A 178 -9.52 17.03 -12.50
CA PHE A 178 -10.85 17.08 -13.13
C PHE A 178 -10.80 17.48 -14.62
N ARG A 179 -9.67 17.99 -15.11
CA ARG A 179 -9.42 18.29 -16.52
C ARG A 179 -8.69 17.16 -17.27
N SER A 180 -8.19 16.13 -16.59
CA SER A 180 -7.69 14.91 -17.25
C SER A 180 -8.86 14.05 -17.71
N GLY A 181 -9.14 14.08 -19.02
CA GLY A 181 -10.32 13.52 -19.68
C GLY A 181 -10.40 11.98 -19.77
N PRO A 182 -11.12 11.44 -20.78
CA PRO A 182 -11.59 10.03 -20.89
C PRO A 182 -10.55 8.92 -20.69
N LEU A 183 -9.27 9.24 -20.78
CA LEU A 183 -8.14 8.32 -20.71
C LEU A 183 -7.90 7.72 -19.31
N VAL A 184 -8.12 8.48 -18.23
CA VAL A 184 -7.99 7.95 -16.86
C VAL A 184 -9.13 6.99 -16.55
N GLN A 185 -10.31 7.24 -17.11
CA GLN A 185 -11.47 6.36 -17.01
C GLN A 185 -11.22 5.04 -17.75
N ALA A 186 -10.67 5.10 -18.97
CA ALA A 186 -10.33 3.91 -19.76
C ALA A 186 -9.31 2.98 -19.06
N LEU A 187 -8.35 3.54 -18.34
CA LEU A 187 -7.39 2.75 -17.54
C LEU A 187 -8.03 2.14 -16.28
N HIS A 188 -9.00 2.82 -15.66
CA HIS A 188 -9.76 2.30 -14.54
C HIS A 188 -10.70 1.15 -14.96
N ASP A 189 -11.23 1.19 -16.18
CA ASP A 189 -12.14 0.18 -16.72
C ASP A 189 -11.40 -1.04 -17.29
N ALA A 190 -10.06 -1.06 -17.22
CA ALA A 190 -9.24 -2.15 -17.72
C ALA A 190 -9.35 -3.42 -16.84
N THR A 191 -10.09 -4.42 -17.32
CA THR A 191 -10.34 -5.67 -16.58
C THR A 191 -9.19 -6.68 -16.60
N SER A 192 -8.26 -6.60 -17.57
CA SER A 192 -7.13 -7.52 -17.72
C SER A 192 -5.80 -6.78 -17.99
N PHE A 193 -4.68 -7.46 -17.74
CA PHE A 193 -3.34 -6.90 -18.00
C PHE A 193 -3.14 -6.55 -19.48
N ALA A 194 -3.67 -7.38 -20.40
CA ALA A 194 -3.66 -7.10 -21.83
C ALA A 194 -4.48 -5.84 -22.20
N HIS A 195 -5.64 -5.65 -21.56
CA HIS A 195 -6.49 -4.47 -21.77
C HIS A 195 -5.84 -3.19 -21.21
N PHE A 196 -5.14 -3.30 -20.08
CA PHE A 196 -4.34 -2.23 -19.51
C PHE A 196 -3.19 -1.81 -20.43
N THR A 197 -2.41 -2.78 -20.94
CA THR A 197 -1.32 -2.51 -21.89
C THR A 197 -1.81 -1.93 -23.22
N ALA A 198 -2.97 -2.39 -23.73
CA ALA A 198 -3.57 -1.84 -24.95
C ALA A 198 -4.05 -0.39 -24.74
N SER A 199 -4.60 -0.08 -23.57
CA SER A 199 -5.01 1.28 -23.19
C SER A 199 -3.83 2.23 -22.98
N LEU A 200 -2.63 1.68 -22.77
CA LEU A 200 -1.36 2.41 -22.67
C LEU A 200 -0.66 2.64 -24.02
N ALA A 201 -0.96 1.85 -25.05
CA ALA A 201 -0.26 1.91 -26.34
C ALA A 201 -0.27 3.30 -27.01
N PRO A 202 -1.37 4.07 -27.00
CA PRO A 202 -1.39 5.42 -27.57
C PRO A 202 -0.49 6.44 -26.85
N LEU A 203 -0.09 6.16 -25.59
CA LEU A 203 0.78 7.06 -24.80
C LEU A 203 2.27 6.89 -25.14
N LEU A 204 2.66 5.77 -25.75
CA LEU A 204 4.05 5.46 -26.10
C LEU A 204 4.42 5.89 -27.53
N GLU A 205 3.43 6.12 -28.40
CA GLU A 205 3.65 6.57 -29.78
C GLU A 205 3.78 8.10 -29.92
N THR A 206 3.47 8.86 -28.86
CA THR A 206 3.58 10.33 -28.85
C THR A 206 4.78 10.85 -28.04
N ALA A 207 5.77 10.01 -27.73
CA ALA A 207 7.01 10.37 -27.04
C ALA A 207 8.22 10.38 -27.98
#